data_AF-A0A380DJQ9-F1
#
_entry.id   AF-A0A380DJQ9-F1
#
_cell.length_a   1.000
_cell.length_b   1.000
_cell.length_c   1.000
_cell.angle_alpha   90.00
_cell.angle_beta   90.00
_cell.angle_gamma   90.00
#
_symmetry.space_group_name_H-M   'P 1'
#
loop_
_entity.id
_entity.type
_entity.pdbx_description
1 polymer ?
#
loop_
_entity_poly.entity_id
_entity_poly.type
_entity_poly.pdbx_seq_one_letter_code
_entity_poly.pdbx_strand_id
1 'polypeptide(L)'
;MSEAITSTEIDNLDLLTAGPVPPNPSELIGSERFKELVDMFNKRYDIIIVDTPPVNTVTDAQLYARAIKDSLLVIDSEKNDKNEVKKAKNTYGKSRQ
;
A
#
# COMPACT_ATOMS: atom_id res chain seq x y z
N MET A 1 6.23 3.99 18.36
CA MET A 1 4.97 3.94 17.58
C MET A 1 4.24 5.27 17.64
N SER A 2 4.03 5.85 18.82
CA SER A 2 3.40 7.18 18.98
C SER A 2 4.15 8.33 18.30
N GLU A 3 5.47 8.21 18.09
CA GLU A 3 6.24 9.25 17.37
C GLU A 3 6.11 9.18 15.84
N ALA A 4 5.75 8.02 15.29
CA ALA A 4 5.69 7.83 13.83
C ALA A 4 4.29 8.09 13.24
N ILE A 5 3.25 7.92 14.06
CA ILE A 5 1.87 8.20 13.68
C ILE A 5 1.50 9.57 14.22
N THR A 6 1.03 10.44 13.34
CA THR A 6 0.64 11.81 13.69
C THR A 6 -0.86 11.99 13.45
N SER A 7 -1.58 12.41 14.48
CA SER A 7 -2.97 12.83 14.32
C SER A 7 -3.03 14.11 13.53
N THR A 8 -3.93 14.16 12.55
CA THR A 8 -4.11 15.32 11.68
C THR A 8 -5.08 16.32 12.32
N GLU A 9 -5.29 17.47 11.68
CA GLU A 9 -6.34 18.43 12.07
C GLU A 9 -7.76 17.92 11.75
N ILE A 10 -7.88 16.80 11.02
CA ILE A 10 -9.15 16.17 10.68
C ILE A 10 -9.46 15.11 11.73
N ASP A 11 -10.63 15.23 12.34
CA ASP A 11 -11.11 14.27 13.35
C ASP A 11 -11.12 12.84 12.80
N ASN A 12 -10.63 11.91 13.63
CA ASN A 12 -10.52 10.47 13.32
C ASN A 12 -9.58 10.12 12.15
N LEU A 13 -8.69 11.04 11.76
CA LEU A 13 -7.66 10.79 10.75
C LEU A 13 -6.26 10.89 11.35
N ASP A 14 -5.57 9.76 11.37
CA ASP A 14 -4.15 9.65 11.68
C ASP A 14 -3.35 9.38 10.39
N LEU A 15 -2.12 9.89 10.34
CA LEU A 15 -1.20 9.71 9.23
C LEU A 15 0.08 8.98 9.68
N LEU A 16 0.44 7.93 8.96
CA LEU A 16 1.77 7.33 9.01
C LEU A 16 2.49 7.65 7.69
N THR A 17 3.51 8.50 7.76
CA THR A 17 4.33 8.83 6.58
C THR A 17 5.33 7.71 6.27
N ALA A 18 5.87 7.68 5.04
CA ALA A 18 6.85 6.68 4.61
C ALA A 18 8.17 6.70 5.41
N GLY A 19 8.49 7.83 6.06
CA GLY A 19 9.77 8.04 6.71
C GLY A 19 10.93 8.19 5.70
N PRO A 20 12.19 8.06 6.17
CA PRO A 20 13.37 8.10 5.30
C PRO A 20 13.34 7.00 4.25
N VAL A 21 13.82 7.30 3.04
CA VAL A 21 13.90 6.32 1.95
C VAL A 21 14.83 5.16 2.35
N PRO A 22 14.32 3.92 2.48
CA PRO A 22 15.13 2.78 2.86
C PRO A 22 15.96 2.29 1.67
N PRO A 23 17.09 1.60 1.91
CA PRO A 23 17.86 0.97 0.83
C PRO A 23 17.08 -0.15 0.14
N ASN A 24 16.24 -0.90 0.88
CA ASN A 24 15.52 -2.09 0.40
C ASN A 24 14.01 -2.05 0.82
N PRO A 25 13.14 -1.30 0.14
CA PRO A 25 11.71 -1.20 0.50
C PRO A 25 10.98 -2.54 0.43
N SER A 26 11.27 -3.38 -0.57
CA SER A 26 10.62 -4.68 -0.76
C SER A 26 10.81 -5.63 0.44
N GLU A 27 12.01 -5.64 1.03
CA GLU A 27 12.31 -6.48 2.20
C GLU A 27 11.54 -6.04 3.44
N LEU A 28 11.38 -4.73 3.63
CA LEU A 28 10.61 -4.18 4.75
C LEU A 28 9.13 -4.57 4.64
N ILE A 29 8.54 -4.43 3.45
CA ILE A 29 7.13 -4.76 3.21
C ILE A 29 6.88 -6.27 3.32
N GLY A 30 7.83 -7.09 2.85
CA GLY A 30 7.75 -8.55 2.92
C GLY A 30 8.05 -9.14 4.31
N SER A 31 8.48 -8.32 5.27
CA SER A 31 8.90 -8.80 6.59
C SER A 31 7.74 -9.21 7.50
N GLU A 32 8.01 -10.10 8.46
CA GLU A 32 7.05 -10.43 9.53
C GLU A 32 6.67 -9.19 10.35
N ARG A 33 7.61 -8.27 10.56
CA ARG A 33 7.35 -7.01 11.27
C ARG A 33 6.28 -6.16 10.59
N PHE A 34 6.21 -6.16 9.25
CA PHE A 34 5.14 -5.46 8.54
C PHE A 34 3.78 -6.13 8.74
N LYS A 35 3.73 -7.47 8.78
CA LYS A 35 2.49 -8.20 9.09
C LYS A 35 1.99 -7.89 10.49
N GLU A 36 2.88 -7.93 11.49
CA GLU A 36 2.56 -7.55 12.87
C GLU A 36 2.03 -6.11 12.98
N LEU A 37 2.61 -5.19 12.18
CA LEU A 37 2.15 -3.81 12.10
C LEU A 37 0.72 -3.71 11.56
N VAL A 38 0.43 -4.41 10.46
CA VAL A 38 -0.90 -4.45 9.86
C VAL A 38 -1.93 -5.04 10.84
N ASP A 39 -1.58 -6.13 11.53
CA ASP A 39 -2.44 -6.76 12.55
C ASP A 39 -2.71 -5.83 13.73
N MET A 40 -1.73 -5.03 14.14
CA MET A 40 -1.93 -4.00 15.15
C MET A 40 -2.87 -2.90 14.67
N PHE A 41 -2.71 -2.43 13.43
CA PHE A 41 -3.59 -1.39 12.88
C PHE A 41 -5.02 -1.87 12.72
N ASN A 42 -5.22 -3.13 12.30
CA ASN A 42 -6.55 -3.75 12.20
C ASN A 42 -7.30 -3.80 13.54
N LYS A 43 -6.59 -3.74 14.68
CA LYS A 43 -7.20 -3.69 16.02
C LYS A 43 -7.51 -2.27 16.50
N ARG A 44 -6.90 -1.26 15.88
CA ARG A 44 -6.94 0.15 16.35
C ARG A 44 -7.77 1.06 15.46
N TYR A 45 -7.85 0.77 14.16
CA TYR A 45 -8.54 1.61 13.18
C TYR A 45 -9.65 0.81 12.51
N ASP A 46 -10.79 1.47 12.29
CA ASP A 46 -11.90 0.89 11.53
C ASP A 46 -11.57 0.77 10.04
N ILE A 47 -10.79 1.73 9.51
CA ILE A 47 -10.39 1.80 8.11
C ILE A 47 -8.90 2.13 8.03
N ILE A 48 -8.18 1.38 7.19
CA ILE A 48 -6.77 1.61 6.90
C ILE A 48 -6.63 1.79 5.39
N ILE A 49 -6.12 2.94 4.97
CA ILE A 49 -5.80 3.22 3.57
C ILE A 49 -4.28 3.20 3.42
N VAL A 50 -3.79 2.43 2.46
CA VAL A 50 -2.36 2.33 2.15
C VAL A 50 -2.16 2.86 0.74
N ASP A 51 -1.41 3.94 0.62
CA ASP A 51 -0.93 4.43 -0.67
C ASP A 51 0.26 3.58 -1.12
N THR A 52 0.30 3.23 -2.41
CA THR A 52 1.30 2.33 -2.96
C THR A 52 1.82 2.85 -4.30
N PRO A 53 3.08 2.55 -4.66
CA PRO A 53 3.58 2.89 -5.98
C PRO A 53 2.75 2.23 -7.11
N PRO A 54 2.85 2.71 -8.37
CA PRO A 54 2.13 2.10 -9.48
C PRO A 54 2.48 0.63 -9.68
N VAL A 55 1.46 -0.22 -9.83
CA VAL A 55 1.62 -1.69 -9.93
C VAL A 55 2.41 -2.16 -11.15
N ASN A 56 2.52 -1.33 -12.19
CA ASN A 56 3.27 -1.64 -13.41
C ASN A 56 4.78 -1.36 -13.30
N THR A 57 5.20 -0.49 -12.37
CA THR A 57 6.57 0.05 -12.35
C THR A 57 7.47 -0.63 -11.34
N VAL A 58 6.90 -1.10 -10.22
CA VAL A 58 7.69 -1.71 -9.15
C VAL A 58 7.01 -2.96 -8.60
N THR A 59 7.83 -3.91 -8.16
CA THR A 59 7.39 -5.16 -7.53
C THR A 59 6.73 -4.93 -6.17
N ASP A 60 7.04 -3.82 -5.50
CA ASP A 60 6.58 -3.53 -4.13
C ASP A 60 5.05 -3.44 -4.01
N ALA A 61 4.39 -2.92 -5.05
CA ALA A 61 2.93 -2.88 -5.10
C ALA A 61 2.29 -4.27 -5.01
N GLN A 62 2.97 -5.31 -5.51
CA GLN A 62 2.49 -6.69 -5.41
C GLN A 62 2.65 -7.25 -3.99
N LEU A 63 3.67 -6.81 -3.24
CA LEU A 63 3.85 -7.20 -1.84
C LEU A 63 2.76 -6.59 -0.97
N TYR A 64 2.43 -5.31 -1.18
CA TYR A 64 1.26 -4.69 -0.55
C TYR A 64 -0.04 -5.41 -0.92
N ALA A 65 -0.23 -5.75 -2.19
CA ALA A 65 -1.42 -6.47 -2.66
C ALA A 65 -1.60 -7.87 -2.02
N ARG A 66 -0.52 -8.48 -1.52
CA ARG A 66 -0.55 -9.74 -0.77
C ARG A 66 -0.85 -9.55 0.71
N ALA A 67 -0.34 -8.46 1.29
CA ALA A 67 -0.52 -8.15 2.70
C ALA A 67 -1.88 -7.51 3.02
N ILE A 68 -2.52 -6.87 2.03
CA ILE A 68 -3.76 -6.11 2.20
C ILE A 68 -4.94 -6.88 1.59
N LYS A 69 -6.07 -6.85 2.29
CA LYS A 69 -7.28 -7.61 1.93
C LYS A 69 -7.94 -7.14 0.64
N ASP A 70 -8.11 -5.83 0.47
CA ASP A 70 -8.84 -5.23 -0.64
C ASP A 70 -7.99 -4.14 -1.30
N SER A 71 -8.21 -3.87 -2.58
CA SER A 71 -7.48 -2.81 -3.28
C SER A 71 -8.35 -2.09 -4.30
N LEU A 72 -7.97 -0.87 -4.61
CA LEU A 72 -8.59 -0.04 -5.63
C LEU A 72 -7.53 0.32 -6.67
N LEU A 73 -7.83 0.09 -7.95
CA LEU A 73 -6.97 0.53 -9.04
C LEU A 73 -7.44 1.90 -9.54
N VAL A 74 -6.58 2.91 -9.36
CA VAL A 74 -6.83 4.26 -9.87
C VAL A 74 -6.33 4.36 -11.31
N ILE A 75 -7.17 4.89 -12.21
CA ILE A 75 -6.85 5.07 -13.63
C ILE A 75 -7.05 6.55 -13.98
N ASP A 76 -5.96 7.23 -14.34
CA ASP A 76 -6.01 8.51 -15.04
C ASP A 76 -6.60 8.30 -16.45
N SER A 77 -7.71 8.98 -16.74
CA SER A 77 -8.47 8.84 -17.98
C SER A 77 -7.80 9.46 -19.21
N GLU A 78 -6.85 10.38 -19.01
CA GLU A 78 -6.18 11.11 -20.10
C GLU A 78 -4.78 10.57 -20.36
N LYS A 79 -4.09 10.10 -19.32
CA LYS A 79 -2.65 9.77 -19.39
C LYS A 79 -2.32 8.28 -19.38
N ASN A 80 -3.31 7.40 -19.22
CA ASN A 80 -3.05 5.95 -19.26
C ASN A 80 -3.41 5.32 -20.60
N ASP A 81 -2.48 4.52 -21.12
CA ASP A 81 -2.76 3.62 -22.23
C ASP A 81 -3.63 2.44 -21.78
N LYS A 82 -4.61 2.07 -22.60
CA LYS A 82 -5.55 0.98 -22.29
C LYS A 82 -4.85 -0.37 -22.08
N ASN A 83 -3.74 -0.63 -22.75
CA ASN A 83 -2.98 -1.86 -22.57
C ASN A 83 -2.21 -1.86 -21.25
N GLU A 84 -1.67 -0.71 -20.84
CA GLU A 84 -1.02 -0.56 -19.53
C GLU A 84 -2.03 -0.76 -18.38
N VAL A 85 -3.26 -0.27 -18.52
CA VAL A 85 -4.33 -0.54 -17.54
C VAL A 85 -4.69 -2.04 -17.47
N LYS A 86 -4.82 -2.70 -18.63
CA LYS A 86 -5.08 -4.15 -18.67
C LYS A 86 -3.92 -4.93 -18.05
N LYS A 87 -2.68 -4.51 -18.31
CA LYS A 87 -1.48 -5.10 -17.72
C LYS A 87 -1.48 -4.92 -16.21
N ALA A 88 -1.80 -3.74 -15.70
CA ALA A 88 -1.92 -3.45 -14.27
C ALA A 88 -2.93 -4.39 -13.59
N LYS A 89 -4.13 -4.50 -14.18
CA LYS A 89 -5.16 -5.42 -13.70
C LYS A 89 -4.68 -6.86 -13.66
N ASN A 90 -4.00 -7.32 -14.71
CA ASN A 90 -3.49 -8.70 -14.79
C ASN A 90 -2.36 -8.96 -13.78
N THR A 91 -1.43 -8.01 -13.63
CA THR A 91 -0.34 -8.07 -12.65
C THR A 91 -0.90 -8.19 -11.23
N TYR A 92 -1.88 -7.35 -10.89
CA TYR A 92 -2.59 -7.43 -9.61
C TYR A 92 -3.33 -8.77 -9.42
N GLY A 93 -4.04 -9.26 -10.44
CA GLY A 93 -4.74 -10.54 -10.37
C GLY A 93 -3.80 -11.73 -10.10
N LYS A 94 -2.56 -11.67 -10.61
CA LYS A 94 -1.53 -12.68 -10.34
C LYS A 94 -0.93 -12.56 -8.95
N SER A 95 -0.80 -11.34 -8.39
CA SER A 95 -0.18 -11.17 -7.08
C SER A 95 -1.02 -11.72 -5.93
N ARG A 96 -2.34 -11.91 -6.13
CA ARG A 96 -3.25 -12.53 -5.17
C ARG A 96 -3.30 -14.07 -5.20
N GLN A 97 -2.64 -14.70 -6.18
CA GLN A 97 -2.42 -16.15 -6.21
C GLN A 97 -1.13 -16.49 -5.48
#